data_AF-A0AB38D4M5-F1
#
_entry.id   AF-A0AB38D4M5-F1
#
_cell.length_a   1.000
_cell.length_b   1.000
_cell.length_c   1.000
_cell.angle_alpha   90.00
_cell.angle_beta   90.00
_cell.angle_gamma   90.00
#
_symmetry.space_group_name_H-M   'P 1'
#
loop_
_entity.id
_entity.type
_entity.pdbx_description
1 polymer ?
#
loop_
_entity_poly.entity_id
_entity_poly.type
_entity_poly.pdbx_seq_one_letter_code
_entity_poly.pdbx_strand_id
1 'polypeptide(L)'
;MAIEDLANALRRRTAERDELKARLARVQQPSTMSAAQISTLVEELGGLAAVLGQATATERAEVYASLGLHLDYHSLNQQVRRLPT
;
A
#
# COMPACT_ATOMS: atom_id res chain seq x y z
N MET A 1 4.03 18.94 53.41
CA MET A 1 5.21 18.94 52.51
C MET A 1 5.28 17.65 51.70
N ALA A 2 5.70 16.50 52.24
CA ALA A 2 5.93 15.27 51.45
C ALA A 2 4.73 14.76 50.60
N ILE A 3 3.49 14.83 51.11
CA ILE A 3 2.29 14.40 50.37
C ILE A 3 1.99 15.34 49.19
N GLU A 4 2.27 16.63 49.37
CA GLU A 4 2.02 17.67 48.36
C GLU A 4 3.07 17.63 47.26
N ASP A 5 4.32 17.35 47.62
CA ASP A 5 5.40 17.09 46.67
C ASP A 5 5.13 15.83 45.83
N LEU A 6 4.62 14.77 46.47
CA LEU A 6 4.19 13.55 45.79
C LEU A 6 3.00 13.81 44.86
N ALA A 7 2.00 14.58 45.30
CA ALA A 7 0.86 14.97 44.46
C ALA A 7 1.30 15.78 43.24
N ASN A 8 2.26 16.68 43.40
CA ASN A 8 2.81 17.48 42.32
C ASN A 8 3.64 16.64 41.34
N ALA A 9 4.44 15.70 41.85
CA ALA A 9 5.17 14.73 41.02
C ALA A 9 4.22 13.84 40.21
N LEU A 10 3.13 13.37 40.82
CA LEU A 10 2.13 12.55 40.15
C LEU A 10 1.40 13.31 39.04
N ARG A 11 1.05 14.59 39.28
CA ARG A 11 0.45 15.46 38.26
C ARG A 11 1.38 15.64 37.06
N ARG A 12 2.67 15.91 37.31
CA ARG A 12 3.67 16.05 36.24
C ARG A 12 3.81 14.79 35.40
N ARG A 13 3.95 13.63 36.04
CA ARG A 13 4.04 12.34 35.33
C ARG A 13 2.78 11.98 34.56
N THR A 14 1.62 12.36 35.07
CA THR A 14 0.34 12.17 34.37
C THR A 14 0.29 13.02 33.09
N ALA A 15 0.66 14.31 33.19
CA ALA A 15 0.71 15.20 32.03
C ALA A 15 1.71 14.72 30.96
N GLU A 16 2.92 14.33 31.37
CA GLU A 16 3.94 13.77 30.47
C GLU A 16 3.45 12.49 29.77
N ARG A 17 2.80 11.59 30.52
CA ARG A 17 2.22 10.37 29.96
C ARG A 17 1.14 10.70 28.93
N ASP A 18 0.26 11.65 29.22
CA ASP A 18 -0.85 11.99 28.35
C ASP A 18 -0.36 12.68 27.06
N GLU A 19 0.67 13.51 27.15
CA GLU A 19 1.37 14.09 25.99
C GLU A 19 2.01 13.00 25.12
N LEU A 20 2.75 12.07 25.73
CA LEU A 20 3.39 10.97 25.01
C LEU A 20 2.36 10.06 24.34
N LYS A 21 1.23 9.78 25.00
CA LYS A 21 0.10 9.05 24.39
C LYS A 21 -0.49 9.79 23.19
N ALA A 22 -0.69 11.09 23.29
CA ALA A 22 -1.22 11.89 22.19
C ALA A 22 -0.23 11.96 21.01
N ARG A 23 1.08 12.03 21.29
CA ARG A 23 2.11 11.97 20.25
C ARG A 23 2.17 10.60 19.58
N LEU A 24 2.11 9.52 20.37
CA LEU A 24 2.08 8.17 19.85
C LEU A 24 0.85 7.93 18.97
N ALA A 25 -0.34 8.37 19.39
CA ALA A 25 -1.56 8.27 18.61
C ALA A 25 -1.44 8.99 17.26
N ARG A 26 -0.83 10.18 17.23
CA ARG A 26 -0.59 10.93 15.98
C ARG A 26 0.39 10.24 15.04
N VAL A 27 1.44 9.62 15.56
CA VAL A 27 2.46 8.91 14.75
C VAL A 27 1.96 7.53 14.29
N GLN A 28 1.17 6.85 15.13
CA GLN A 28 0.57 5.56 14.81
C GLN A 28 -0.68 5.69 13.95
N GLN A 29 -1.25 6.88 13.82
CA GLN A 29 -2.34 7.10 12.89
C GLN A 29 -1.84 6.73 11.50
N PRO A 30 -2.35 5.65 10.90
CA PRO A 30 -1.86 5.24 9.60
C PRO A 30 -2.13 6.41 8.66
N SER A 31 -1.09 6.87 7.98
CA SER A 31 -1.25 7.72 6.80
C SER A 31 -1.92 6.86 5.74
N THR A 32 -3.23 6.65 5.85
CA THR A 32 -4.00 5.94 4.87
C THR A 32 -3.97 6.79 3.61
N MET A 33 -3.18 6.35 2.64
CA MET A 33 -3.24 6.93 1.31
C MET A 33 -4.67 6.77 0.81
N SER A 34 -5.24 7.87 0.31
CA SER A 34 -6.53 7.78 -0.36
C SER A 34 -6.39 6.91 -1.61
N ALA A 35 -7.51 6.31 -2.05
CA ALA A 35 -7.52 5.55 -3.30
C ALA A 35 -6.99 6.38 -4.48
N ALA A 36 -7.27 7.69 -4.51
CA ALA A 36 -6.74 8.61 -5.52
C ALA A 36 -5.21 8.73 -5.46
N GLN A 37 -4.62 8.86 -4.26
CA GLN A 37 -3.17 8.93 -4.10
C GLN A 37 -2.48 7.61 -4.49
N ILE A 38 -3.13 6.46 -4.21
CA ILE A 38 -2.65 5.16 -4.68
C ILE A 38 -2.72 5.09 -6.20
N SER A 39 -3.83 5.51 -6.82
CA SER A 39 -3.99 5.52 -8.28
C SER A 39 -2.94 6.39 -8.97
N THR A 40 -2.67 7.61 -8.48
CA THR A 40 -1.62 8.48 -9.03
C THR A 40 -0.25 7.83 -8.96
N LEU A 41 0.10 7.19 -7.84
CA LEU A 41 1.38 6.49 -7.71
C LEU A 41 1.48 5.29 -8.66
N VAL A 42 0.39 4.53 -8.83
CA VAL A 42 0.34 3.42 -9.79
C VAL A 42 0.54 3.93 -11.22
N GLU A 43 -0.06 5.07 -11.57
CA GLU A 43 0.13 5.71 -12.88
C GLU A 43 1.56 6.22 -13.09
N GLU A 44 2.15 6.88 -12.09
CA GLU A 44 3.54 7.37 -12.13
C GLU A 44 4.56 6.24 -12.31
N LEU A 45 4.27 5.06 -11.74
CA LEU A 45 5.09 3.85 -11.91
C LEU A 45 4.87 3.15 -13.27
N GLY A 46 4.05 3.74 -14.16
CA GLY A 46 3.77 3.23 -15.50
C GLY A 46 2.67 2.16 -15.54
N GLY A 47 1.97 1.95 -14.43
CA GLY A 47 0.84 1.03 -14.31
C GLY A 47 1.19 -0.43 -14.57
N LEU A 48 0.15 -1.24 -14.80
CA LEU A 48 0.30 -2.68 -15.05
C LEU A 48 1.12 -2.97 -16.31
N ALA A 49 1.06 -2.10 -17.32
CA ALA A 49 1.79 -2.28 -18.58
C ALA A 49 3.31 -2.21 -18.37
N ALA A 50 3.80 -1.26 -17.56
CA ALA A 50 5.22 -1.17 -17.24
C ALA A 50 5.72 -2.40 -16.47
N VAL A 51 4.94 -2.89 -15.50
CA VAL A 51 5.25 -4.11 -14.74
C VAL A 51 5.30 -5.33 -15.65
N LEU A 52 4.30 -5.52 -16.51
CA LEU A 52 4.27 -6.63 -17.47
C LEU A 52 5.39 -6.58 -18.51
N GLY A 53 5.86 -5.38 -18.85
CA GLY A 53 7.00 -5.17 -19.75
C GLY A 53 8.34 -5.66 -19.17
N GLN A 54 8.50 -5.59 -17.85
CA GLN A 54 9.71 -6.06 -17.14
C GLN A 54 9.59 -7.50 -16.63
N ALA A 55 8.38 -8.04 -16.52
CA ALA A 55 8.14 -9.40 -16.07
C ALA A 55 8.74 -10.45 -17.02
N THR A 56 9.08 -11.61 -16.49
CA THR A 56 9.41 -12.81 -17.26
C THR A 56 8.16 -13.38 -17.95
N ALA A 57 8.35 -14.33 -18.87
CA ALA A 57 7.21 -14.99 -19.53
C ALA A 57 6.32 -15.74 -18.54
N THR A 58 6.92 -16.37 -17.52
CA THR A 58 6.20 -17.11 -16.47
C THR A 58 5.36 -16.17 -15.62
N GLU A 59 5.95 -15.08 -15.12
CA GLU A 59 5.24 -14.08 -14.31
C GLU A 59 4.07 -13.45 -15.09
N ARG A 60 4.26 -13.14 -16.37
CA ARG A 60 3.16 -12.67 -17.23
C ARG A 60 2.03 -13.70 -17.33
N ALA A 61 2.36 -14.97 -17.52
CA ALA A 61 1.38 -16.04 -17.64
C ALA A 61 0.54 -16.21 -16.35
N GLU A 62 1.18 -16.10 -15.18
CA GLU A 62 0.49 -16.13 -13.88
C GLU A 62 -0.47 -14.94 -13.72
N VAL A 63 -0.03 -13.73 -14.09
CA VAL A 63 -0.88 -12.54 -14.04
C VAL A 63 -2.07 -12.69 -14.99
N TYR A 64 -1.86 -13.15 -16.23
CA TYR A 64 -2.96 -13.38 -17.17
C TYR A 64 -3.94 -14.44 -16.67
N ALA A 65 -3.45 -15.54 -16.10
CA ALA A 65 -4.28 -16.57 -15.49
C ALA A 65 -5.14 -16.02 -14.34
N SER A 66 -4.55 -15.19 -13.46
CA SER A 66 -5.28 -14.54 -12.36
C SER A 66 -6.40 -13.61 -12.83
N LEU A 67 -6.24 -13.03 -14.02
CA LEU A 67 -7.23 -12.15 -14.66
C LEU A 67 -8.24 -12.90 -15.53
N GLY A 68 -8.14 -14.24 -15.63
CA GLY A 68 -8.96 -15.05 -16.54
C GLY A 68 -8.70 -14.76 -18.02
N LEU A 69 -7.53 -14.20 -18.34
CA LEU A 69 -7.10 -13.90 -19.70
C LEU A 69 -6.29 -15.07 -20.24
N HIS A 70 -6.69 -15.60 -21.38
CA HIS A 70 -5.88 -16.53 -22.17
C HIS A 70 -5.57 -15.84 -23.50
N LEU A 71 -4.28 -15.74 -23.82
CA LEU A 71 -3.81 -15.08 -25.03
C LEU A 71 -3.28 -16.15 -25.99
N ASP A 72 -3.79 -16.14 -27.22
CA ASP A 72 -3.29 -16.96 -28.32
C ASP A 72 -2.54 -16.09 -29.33
N TYR A 73 -1.41 -16.59 -29.83
CA TYR A 73 -0.60 -15.91 -30.83
C TYR A 73 -0.80 -16.55 -32.20
N HIS A 74 -1.49 -15.84 -33.08
CA HIS A 74 -1.65 -16.22 -34.47
C HIS A 74 -0.44 -15.75 -35.27
N SER A 75 0.47 -16.68 -35.57
CA SER A 75 1.74 -16.39 -36.28
C SER A 75 1.55 -15.91 -37.73
N LEU A 76 0.48 -16.37 -38.41
CA LEU A 76 0.20 -16.06 -39.81
C LEU A 76 -0.11 -14.58 -40.06
N ASN A 77 -0.65 -13.88 -39.06
CA ASN A 77 -1.02 -12.47 -39.14
C ASN A 77 -0.38 -11.64 -38.02
N GLN A 78 0.52 -12.23 -37.23
CA GLN A 78 1.17 -11.63 -36.07
C GLN A 78 0.18 -10.99 -35.08
N GLN A 79 -0.98 -11.62 -34.89
CA GLN A 79 -2.02 -11.11 -33.99
C GLN A 79 -2.06 -11.89 -32.68
N VAL A 80 -2.19 -11.15 -31.58
CA VAL A 80 -2.56 -11.71 -30.28
C VAL A 80 -4.07 -11.62 -30.14
N ARG A 81 -4.74 -12.73 -29.83
CA ARG A 81 -6.18 -12.77 -29.55
C ARG A 81 -6.44 -13.29 -28.15
N ARG A 82 -7.49 -12.76 -27.52
CA ARG A 82 -8.01 -13.32 -26.29
C ARG A 82 -8.89 -14.53 -26.63
N LEU A 83 -8.65 -15.66 -25.96
CA LEU A 83 -9.53 -16.82 -25.99
C LEU A 83 -10.72 -16.60 -25.03
N PRO A 84 -11.95 -17.01 -25.42
CA PRO A 84 -13.07 -17.03 -24.50
C PRO A 84 -12.79 -18.03 -23.37
N THR A 85 -13.12 -17.63 -22.14
CA THR A 85 -12.96 -18.41 -20.92
C THR A 85 -14.09 -19.42 -20.77
#